data_AF-A0A317IAV0-F1
#
_entry.id   AF-A0A317IAV0-F1
#
_cell.length_a   1.000
_cell.length_b   1.000
_cell.length_c   1.000
_cell.angle_alpha   90.00
_cell.angle_beta   90.00
_cell.angle_gamma   90.00
#
_symmetry.space_group_name_H-M   'P 1'
#
loop_
_entity.id
_entity.type
_entity.pdbx_description
1 polymer ?
#
loop_
_entity_poly.entity_id
_entity_poly.type
_entity_poly.pdbx_seq_one_letter_code
_entity_poly.pdbx_strand_id
1 'polypeptide(L)'
;MQIKFTRNIQFTRLLKAEGRLREFNFRKQNGLQEGLFTVDVVDDRGNRILFRMQKEDTGWKIVQQPLPEWIWKNETNLNDLIEEELKNF
;
A
#
# COMPACT_ATOMS: atom_id res chain seq x y z
N MET A 1 32.83 3.39 8.42
CA MET A 1 31.83 3.38 7.33
C MET A 1 30.72 2.44 7.76
N GLN A 2 29.55 2.95 8.14
CA GLN A 2 28.44 2.11 8.62
C GLN A 2 27.59 1.73 7.39
N ILE A 3 27.56 0.45 7.05
CA ILE A 3 26.75 -0.04 5.92
C ILE A 3 25.28 -0.07 6.39
N LYS A 4 24.45 0.84 5.91
CA LYS A 4 23.00 0.82 6.14
C LYS A 4 22.34 -0.05 5.08
N PHE A 5 22.05 -1.30 5.41
CA PHE A 5 21.28 -2.17 4.54
C PHE A 5 19.84 -1.68 4.46
N THR A 6 19.42 -1.23 3.28
CA THR A 6 18.03 -0.82 3.03
C THR A 6 17.35 -1.88 2.18
N ARG A 7 16.45 -2.66 2.80
CA ARG A 7 15.75 -3.77 2.13
C ARG A 7 14.73 -3.22 1.14
N ASN A 8 14.71 -3.76 -0.07
CA ASN A 8 13.67 -3.47 -1.05
C ASN A 8 12.49 -4.40 -0.80
N ILE A 9 11.29 -3.84 -0.56
CA ILE A 9 10.05 -4.60 -0.35
C ILE A 9 9.06 -4.19 -1.43
N GLN A 10 8.63 -5.16 -2.22
CA GLN A 10 7.60 -4.99 -3.24
C GLN A 10 6.81 -6.29 -3.31
N PHE A 11 5.49 -6.18 -3.30
CA PHE A 11 4.60 -7.34 -3.30
C PHE A 11 3.25 -6.99 -3.92
N THR A 12 2.50 -8.02 -4.27
CA THR A 12 1.19 -7.92 -4.89
C THR A 12 0.18 -8.72 -4.08
N ARG A 13 -1.03 -8.17 -3.90
CA ARG A 13 -2.14 -8.86 -3.23
C ARG A 13 -3.45 -8.60 -3.95
N LEU A 14 -4.32 -9.62 -3.93
CA LEU A 14 -5.66 -9.55 -4.47
C LEU A 14 -6.64 -9.20 -3.35
N LEU A 15 -7.50 -8.20 -3.59
CA LEU A 15 -8.51 -7.77 -2.63
C LEU A 15 -9.83 -7.55 -3.35
N LYS A 16 -10.93 -8.03 -2.74
CA LYS A 16 -12.27 -7.80 -3.27
C LYS A 16 -12.74 -6.40 -2.89
N ALA A 17 -12.93 -5.52 -3.88
CA ALA A 17 -13.45 -4.17 -3.71
C ALA A 17 -14.63 -3.96 -4.67
N GLU A 18 -15.76 -3.45 -4.17
CA GLU A 18 -17.00 -3.25 -4.95
C GLU A 18 -17.46 -4.50 -5.72
N GLY A 19 -17.34 -5.68 -5.09
CA GLY A 19 -17.78 -6.93 -5.69
C GLY A 19 -16.82 -7.50 -6.74
N ARG A 20 -15.72 -6.82 -7.06
CA ARG A 20 -14.69 -7.28 -8.02
C ARG A 20 -13.39 -7.59 -7.31
N LEU A 21 -12.66 -8.59 -7.82
CA LEU A 21 -11.30 -8.87 -7.37
C LEU A 21 -10.34 -7.90 -8.07
N ARG A 22 -9.57 -7.13 -7.30
CA ARG A 22 -8.60 -6.18 -7.83
C ARG A 22 -7.20 -6.54 -7.33
N GLU A 23 -6.22 -6.29 -8.18
CA GLU A 23 -4.80 -6.46 -7.86
C GLU A 23 -4.22 -5.14 -7.34
N PHE A 24 -3.71 -5.17 -6.11
CA PHE A 24 -3.01 -4.05 -5.49
C PHE A 24 -1.52 -4.37 -5.45
N ASN A 25 -0.74 -3.44 -6.00
CA ASN A 25 0.70 -3.53 -6.13
C ASN A 25 1.36 -2.57 -5.14
N PHE A 26 2.09 -3.11 -4.18
CA PHE A 26 2.71 -2.37 -3.08
C PHE A 26 4.21 -2.26 -3.28
N ARG A 27 4.77 -1.08 -3.04
CA ARG A 27 6.22 -0.83 -3.03
C ARG A 27 6.58 0.00 -1.82
N LYS A 28 7.47 -0.51 -0.95
CA LYS A 28 8.05 0.27 0.14
C LYS A 28 9.03 1.28 -0.43
N GLN A 29 8.90 2.54 -0.02
CA GLN A 29 9.90 3.54 -0.34
C GLN A 29 11.10 3.41 0.61
N ASN A 30 12.29 3.51 0.03
CA ASN A 30 13.57 3.38 0.71
C ASN A 30 14.26 4.76 0.73
N GLY A 31 14.84 5.16 1.86
CA GLY A 31 15.54 6.46 2.00
C GLY A 31 15.03 7.31 3.16
N LEU A 32 15.00 8.64 3.00
CA LEU A 32 14.53 9.61 4.01
C LEU A 32 13.05 9.48 4.38
N GLN A 33 12.27 8.77 3.57
CA GLN A 33 10.84 8.52 3.77
C GLN A 33 10.58 7.10 4.27
N GLU A 34 11.29 6.70 5.33
CA GLU A 34 10.95 5.47 6.05
C GLU A 34 9.48 5.55 6.53
N GLY A 35 8.75 4.45 6.39
CA GLY A 35 7.33 4.43 6.73
C GLY A 35 6.38 4.86 5.60
N LEU A 36 6.78 4.78 4.32
CA LEU A 36 5.87 4.94 3.18
C LEU A 36 5.80 3.69 2.29
N PHE A 37 4.58 3.34 1.89
CA PHE A 37 4.29 2.48 0.76
C PHE A 37 3.62 3.29 -0.36
N THR A 38 4.01 3.02 -1.60
CA THR A 38 3.21 3.37 -2.78
C THR A 38 2.34 2.18 -3.15
N VAL A 39 1.08 2.45 -3.46
CA VAL A 39 0.10 1.45 -3.86
C VAL A 39 -0.44 1.82 -5.23
N ASP A 40 -0.49 0.84 -6.13
CA ASP A 40 -1.00 0.96 -7.50
C ASP A 40 -2.11 -0.06 -7.71
N VAL A 41 -3.23 0.40 -8.25
CA VAL A 41 -4.40 -0.42 -8.57
C VAL A 41 -5.07 0.12 -9.83
N VAL A 42 -5.72 -0.76 -10.59
CA VAL A 42 -6.46 -0.40 -11.80
C VAL A 42 -7.97 -0.33 -11.50
N ASP A 43 -8.62 0.73 -11.98
CA ASP A 43 -10.07 0.90 -11.91
C ASP A 43 -10.82 0.10 -13.00
N ASP A 44 -12.15 0.17 -13.01
CA ASP A 44 -12.97 -0.57 -13.97
C ASP A 44 -12.88 -0.09 -15.42
N ARG A 45 -12.28 1.08 -15.64
CA ARG A 45 -12.07 1.69 -16.95
C ARG A 45 -10.63 1.47 -17.44
N GLY A 46 -9.80 0.76 -16.67
CA GLY A 46 -8.39 0.56 -16.99
C GLY A 46 -7.48 1.71 -16.55
N ASN A 47 -8.00 2.72 -15.85
CA ASN A 47 -7.17 3.80 -15.34
C ASN A 47 -6.37 3.33 -14.13
N ARG A 48 -5.09 3.70 -14.08
CA ARG A 48 -4.24 3.45 -12.92
C ARG A 48 -4.50 4.50 -11.85
N ILE A 49 -4.76 4.04 -10.65
CA ILE A 49 -4.86 4.86 -9.45
C ILE A 49 -3.61 4.59 -8.62
N LEU A 50 -2.81 5.64 -8.41
CA LEU A 50 -1.64 5.60 -7.54
C LEU A 50 -1.90 6.41 -6.28
N PHE A 51 -1.61 5.82 -5.14
CA PHE A 51 -1.73 6.47 -3.85
C PHE A 51 -0.62 6.01 -2.89
N ARG A 52 -0.55 6.67 -1.74
CA ARG A 52 0.46 6.36 -0.72
C ARG A 52 -0.22 5.93 0.56
N MET A 53 0.41 4.98 1.23
CA MET A 53 0.13 4.64 2.62
C MET A 53 1.32 5.02 3.48
N GLN A 54 1.05 5.67 4.60
CA GLN A 54 2.05 6.13 5.57
C GLN A 54 1.87 5.39 6.89
N LYS A 55 2.99 5.01 7.51
CA LYS A 55 2.99 4.46 8.86
C LYS A 55 2.66 5.59 9.84
N GLU A 56 1.59 5.40 10.57
CA GLU A 56 1.18 6.19 11.73
C GLU A 56 1.19 5.31 12.98
N ASP A 57 0.93 5.90 14.15
CA ASP A 57 0.98 5.21 15.45
C ASP A 57 0.08 3.96 15.51
N THR A 58 -1.04 3.98 14.79
CA THR A 58 -2.07 2.93 14.83
C THR A 58 -1.98 1.92 13.69
N GLY A 59 -1.11 2.14 12.69
CA GLY A 59 -1.06 1.31 11.48
C GLY A 59 -0.66 2.08 10.24
N TRP A 60 -0.84 1.46 9.08
CA TRP A 60 -0.65 2.09 7.78
C TRP A 60 -1.94 2.78 7.35
N LYS A 61 -1.86 4.08 7.07
CA LYS A 61 -2.99 4.94 6.71
C LYS A 61 -2.83 5.52 5.33
N ILE A 62 -3.92 5.69 4.59
CA ILE A 62 -3.88 6.33 3.28
C ILE A 62 -3.57 7.82 3.50
N VAL A 63 -2.56 8.32 2.80
CA VAL A 63 -2.25 9.76 2.80
C VAL A 63 -3.42 10.51 2.15
N GLN A 64 -3.94 11.53 2.83
CA GLN A 64 -5.10 12.29 2.36
C GLN A 64 -4.94 12.77 0.90
N GLN A 65 -5.78 12.23 0.02
CA GLN A 65 -5.85 12.62 -1.40
C GLN A 65 -7.22 12.24 -1.98
N PRO A 66 -7.65 12.83 -3.12
CA PRO A 66 -8.87 12.41 -3.81
C PRO A 66 -8.75 10.97 -4.31
N LEU A 67 -9.59 10.07 -3.78
CA LEU A 67 -9.66 8.66 -4.18
C LEU A 67 -11.10 8.19 -4.24
N PRO A 68 -11.41 7.18 -5.07
CA PRO A 68 -12.69 6.50 -5.02
C PRO A 68 -13.01 5.96 -3.62
N GLU A 69 -14.30 6.01 -3.25
CA GLU A 69 -14.80 5.58 -1.94
C GLU A 69 -14.40 4.13 -1.61
N TRP A 70 -14.34 3.26 -2.62
CA TRP A 70 -13.98 1.86 -2.43
C TRP A 70 -12.54 1.65 -1.98
N ILE A 71 -11.62 2.58 -2.28
CA ILE A 71 -10.25 2.51 -1.76
C ILE A 71 -10.26 2.87 -0.27
N TRP A 72 -10.96 3.94 0.10
CA TRP A 72 -11.11 4.36 1.50
C TRP A 72 -11.78 3.30 2.37
N LYS A 73 -12.86 2.67 1.87
CA LYS A 73 -13.53 1.55 2.56
C LYS A 73 -12.63 0.34 2.80
N ASN A 74 -11.54 0.21 2.06
CA ASN A 74 -10.59 -0.89 2.16
C ASN A 74 -9.30 -0.51 2.89
N GLU A 75 -9.18 0.68 3.47
CA GLU A 75 -7.95 1.12 4.16
C GLU A 75 -7.46 0.10 5.20
N THR A 76 -8.35 -0.40 6.05
CA THR A 76 -8.01 -1.42 7.06
C THR A 76 -7.47 -2.70 6.42
N ASN A 77 -8.11 -3.18 5.34
CA ASN A 77 -7.63 -4.37 4.62
C ASN A 77 -6.24 -4.12 4.02
N LEU A 78 -5.99 -2.93 3.44
CA LEU A 78 -4.69 -2.58 2.89
C LEU A 78 -3.61 -2.51 3.97
N ASN A 79 -3.94 -1.98 5.16
CA ASN A 79 -3.06 -2.02 6.32
C ASN A 79 -2.69 -3.47 6.69
N ASP A 80 -3.69 -4.35 6.79
CA ASP A 80 -3.48 -5.73 7.19
C ASP A 80 -2.60 -6.48 6.20
N LEU A 81 -2.76 -6.22 4.89
CA LEU A 81 -1.91 -6.79 3.83
C LEU A 81 -0.44 -6.34 3.96
N ILE A 82 -0.20 -5.07 4.34
CA ILE A 82 1.16 -4.58 4.59
C ILE A 82 1.74 -5.22 5.83
N GLU A 83 0.99 -5.27 6.94
CA GLU A 83 1.46 -5.86 8.20
C GLU A 83 1.73 -7.37 8.07
N GLU A 84 0.91 -8.10 7.32
CA GLU A 84 1.14 -9.51 7.00
C GLU A 84 2.44 -9.69 6.22
N GLU A 85 2.66 -8.90 5.17
CA GLU A 85 3.87 -8.99 4.37
C GLU A 85 5.12 -8.65 5.22
N LEU A 86 5.05 -7.63 6.07
CA LEU A 86 6.16 -7.25 6.95
C LEU A 86 6.47 -8.30 8.03
N LYS A 87 5.49 -9.09 8.47
CA LYS A 87 5.69 -10.22 9.41
C LYS A 87 6.36 -11.42 8.76
N ASN A 88 6.18 -11.61 7.45
CA ASN A 88 6.77 -12.72 6.71
C ASN A 88 8.27 -12.52 6.39
N PHE A 89 8.89 -11.45 6.90
CA PHE A 89 10.22 -10.99 6.52
C PHE A 89 11.12 -10.65 7.70
#